data_AF-A0A1Q5XHM4-F1
#
_entry.id   AF-A0A1Q5XHM4-F1
#
_cell.length_a   1.000
_cell.length_b   1.000
_cell.length_c   1.000
_cell.angle_alpha   90.00
_cell.angle_beta   90.00
_cell.angle_gamma   90.00
#
_symmetry.space_group_name_H-M   'P 1'
#
loop_
_entity.id
_entity.type
_entity.pdbx_description
1 polymer ?
#
loop_
_entity_poly.entity_id
_entity_poly.type
_entity_poly.pdbx_seq_one_letter_code
_entity_poly.pdbx_strand_id
1 'polypeptide(L)'
;MPLMMINADKNNKYISAVKELYHSSFPKIEQIPFRNILKLCEKDKAALLIFTDNHEFVDGQNQEQRMKRKLFYLNNGYTEAGLSVEDRGETYDMLISGGTIGKEEYRKLLIFMMGKFLFWFMEPKVVLNP
;
A
#
# COMPACT_ATOMS: atom_id res chain seq x y z
N MET A 1 -13.89 15.71 9.87
CA MET A 1 -14.88 14.69 10.28
C MET A 1 -14.32 13.31 9.96
N PRO A 2 -14.77 12.21 10.61
CA PRO A 2 -13.94 11.01 10.71
C PRO A 2 -14.03 10.10 9.49
N LEU A 3 -12.88 9.57 9.09
CA LEU A 3 -12.76 8.42 8.20
C LEU A 3 -13.55 7.24 8.79
N MET A 4 -14.45 6.63 8.02
CA MET A 4 -15.26 5.50 8.45
C MET A 4 -14.87 4.23 7.69
N MET A 5 -14.80 3.11 8.42
CA MET A 5 -14.51 1.78 7.88
C MET A 5 -15.79 0.93 7.82
N ILE A 6 -16.01 0.26 6.70
CA ILE A 6 -17.16 -0.61 6.46
C ILE A 6 -16.63 -2.00 6.07
N ASN A 7 -17.09 -3.05 6.74
CA ASN A 7 -16.89 -4.42 6.27
C ASN A 7 -17.93 -4.71 5.17
N ALA A 8 -17.48 -4.92 3.95
CA ALA A 8 -18.33 -4.97 2.78
C ALA A 8 -18.54 -6.39 2.26
N ASP A 9 -19.78 -6.69 1.88
CA ASP A 9 -20.14 -7.89 1.14
C ASP A 9 -20.37 -7.57 -0.35
N LYS A 10 -20.68 -8.60 -1.14
CA LYS A 10 -20.95 -8.46 -2.59
C LYS A 10 -22.11 -7.51 -2.95
N ASN A 11 -23.01 -7.20 -2.02
CA ASN A 11 -24.19 -6.37 -2.24
C ASN A 11 -23.95 -4.91 -1.86
N ASN A 12 -22.80 -4.58 -1.27
CA ASN A 12 -22.49 -3.22 -0.89
C ASN A 12 -22.45 -2.29 -2.13
N LYS A 13 -23.05 -1.10 -2.02
CA LYS A 13 -23.16 -0.11 -3.10
C LYS A 13 -21.83 0.29 -3.75
N TYR A 14 -20.71 0.12 -3.04
CA TYR A 14 -19.36 0.47 -3.51
C TYR A 14 -18.63 -0.67 -4.21
N ILE A 15 -19.18 -1.88 -4.30
CA ILE A 15 -18.45 -3.06 -4.80
C ILE A 15 -17.96 -2.89 -6.24
N SER A 16 -18.74 -2.26 -7.11
CA SER A 16 -18.31 -1.98 -8.48
C SER A 16 -17.09 -1.05 -8.50
N ALA A 17 -17.13 0.05 -7.74
CA ALA A 17 -16.02 0.99 -7.63
C ALA A 17 -14.78 0.35 -6.98
N VAL A 18 -14.96 -0.49 -5.95
CA VAL A 18 -13.86 -1.24 -5.32
C VAL A 18 -13.23 -2.24 -6.29
N LYS A 19 -14.05 -2.91 -7.11
CA LYS A 19 -13.55 -3.84 -8.13
C LYS A 19 -12.72 -3.11 -9.19
N GLU A 20 -13.19 -1.96 -9.66
CA GLU A 20 -12.45 -1.11 -10.60
C GLU A 20 -11.14 -0.62 -9.97
N LEU A 21 -11.21 -0.09 -8.73
CA LEU A 21 -10.03 0.34 -8.00
C LEU A 21 -9.03 -0.81 -7.88
N TYR A 22 -9.45 -1.99 -7.42
CA TYR A 22 -8.61 -3.19 -7.32
C TYR A 22 -7.93 -3.54 -8.66
N HIS A 23 -8.69 -3.56 -9.75
CA HIS A 23 -8.10 -3.88 -11.06
C HIS A 23 -7.16 -2.80 -11.58
N SER A 24 -7.35 -1.54 -11.18
CA SER A 24 -6.48 -0.42 -11.55
C SER A 24 -5.24 -0.30 -10.66
N SER A 25 -5.33 -0.71 -9.39
CA SER A 25 -4.27 -0.57 -8.39
C SER A 25 -3.27 -1.72 -8.37
N PHE A 26 -3.63 -2.91 -8.88
CA PHE A 26 -2.75 -4.08 -8.90
C PHE A 26 -2.44 -4.53 -10.32
N PRO A 27 -1.19 -4.92 -10.67
CA PRO A 27 -0.87 -5.45 -11.99
C PRO A 27 -1.53 -6.81 -12.23
N LYS A 28 -1.79 -7.15 -13.51
CA LYS A 28 -2.60 -8.33 -13.89
C LYS A 28 -2.13 -9.65 -13.29
N ILE A 29 -0.83 -9.83 -13.09
CA ILE A 29 -0.26 -11.05 -12.51
C ILE A 29 -0.52 -11.19 -11.00
N GLU A 30 -0.84 -10.09 -10.32
CA GLU A 30 -1.15 -10.02 -8.88
C GLU A 30 -2.65 -9.97 -8.61
N GLN A 31 -3.46 -9.84 -9.67
CA GLN A 31 -4.92 -9.81 -9.56
C GLN A 31 -5.46 -11.22 -9.30
N ILE A 32 -5.73 -11.52 -8.04
CA ILE A 32 -6.64 -12.61 -7.67
C ILE A 32 -8.00 -12.29 -8.32
N PRO A 33 -8.66 -13.26 -8.99
CA PRO A 33 -9.98 -13.02 -9.55
C PRO A 33 -10.92 -12.45 -8.49
N PHE A 34 -11.46 -11.25 -8.71
CA PHE A 34 -12.20 -10.51 -7.68
C PHE A 34 -13.37 -11.30 -7.07
N ARG A 35 -14.02 -12.14 -7.90
CA ARG A 35 -15.07 -13.08 -7.45
C ARG A 35 -14.59 -14.06 -6.36
N ASN A 36 -13.31 -14.46 -6.39
CA ASN A 36 -12.75 -15.39 -5.41
C ASN A 36 -12.54 -14.68 -4.07
N ILE A 37 -12.15 -13.40 -4.09
CA ILE A 37 -12.06 -12.56 -2.89
C ILE A 37 -13.43 -12.48 -2.23
N LEU A 38 -14.48 -12.15 -2.99
CA LEU A 38 -15.86 -12.11 -2.47
C LEU A 38 -16.30 -13.43 -1.85
N LYS A 39 -15.99 -14.58 -2.50
CA LYS A 39 -16.29 -15.91 -1.96
C LYS A 39 -15.53 -16.22 -0.66
N LEU A 40 -14.32 -15.69 -0.49
CA LEU A 40 -13.56 -15.85 0.75
C LEU A 40 -14.19 -15.03 1.87
N CYS A 41 -14.66 -13.81 1.56
CA CYS A 41 -15.41 -12.97 2.51
C CYS A 41 -16.73 -13.61 2.94
N GLU A 42 -17.51 -14.16 2.00
CA GLU A 42 -18.76 -14.89 2.32
C GLU A 42 -18.55 -16.13 3.21
N LYS A 43 -17.34 -16.69 3.21
CA LYS A 43 -16.97 -17.86 4.03
C LYS A 43 -16.26 -17.48 5.33
N ASP A 44 -16.25 -16.19 5.68
CA ASP A 44 -15.53 -15.64 6.83
C ASP A 44 -14.02 -15.99 6.84
N LYS A 45 -13.42 -16.21 5.67
CA LYS A 45 -11.99 -16.50 5.51
C LYS A 45 -11.16 -15.27 5.14
N ALA A 46 -11.82 -14.15 4.85
CA ALA A 46 -11.22 -12.86 4.56
C ALA A 46 -12.22 -11.75 4.90
N ALA A 47 -11.75 -10.50 5.03
CA ALA A 47 -12.62 -9.33 5.16
C ALA A 47 -12.29 -8.32 4.05
N LEU A 48 -13.33 -7.76 3.42
CA LEU A 48 -13.18 -6.68 2.45
C LEU A 48 -13.54 -5.37 3.15
N LEU A 49 -12.52 -4.62 3.54
CA LEU A 49 -12.70 -3.37 4.27
C LEU A 49 -12.71 -2.18 3.29
N ILE A 50 -13.77 -1.39 3.33
CA ILE A 50 -13.93 -0.17 2.54
C ILE A 50 -13.79 1.03 3.47
N PHE A 51 -12.95 1.99 3.08
CA PHE A 51 -12.84 3.28 3.76
C PHE A 51 -13.69 4.33 3.04
N THR A 52 -14.38 5.15 3.81
CA THR A 52 -15.18 6.27 3.31
C THR A 52 -14.82 7.55 4.04
N ASP A 53 -14.85 8.67 3.32
CA ASP A 53 -14.75 10.02 3.87
C ASP A 53 -16.08 10.72 3.61
N ASN A 54 -16.70 11.30 4.64
CA ASN A 54 -18.05 11.86 4.59
C ASN A 54 -19.09 10.91 3.94
N HIS A 55 -19.01 9.62 4.25
CA HIS A 55 -19.83 8.55 3.66
C HIS A 55 -19.65 8.32 2.16
N GLU A 56 -18.65 8.93 1.52
CA GLU A 56 -18.30 8.73 0.12
C GLU A 56 -17.08 7.81 -0.02
N PHE A 57 -17.06 7.00 -1.08
CA PHE A 57 -15.95 6.09 -1.37
C PHE A 57 -14.73 6.89 -1.80
N VAL A 58 -13.59 6.62 -1.15
CA VAL A 58 -12.32 7.27 -1.48
C VAL A 58 -11.53 6.32 -2.37
N ASP A 59 -11.31 6.70 -3.64
CA ASP A 59 -10.35 5.99 -4.46
C ASP A 59 -8.92 6.31 -3.98
N GLY A 60 -8.08 5.28 -3.87
CA GLY A 60 -6.73 5.41 -3.31
C GLY A 60 -5.73 6.12 -4.23
N GLN A 61 -6.19 6.74 -5.34
CA GLN A 61 -5.31 7.27 -6.38
C GLN A 61 -4.81 8.70 -6.09
N ASN A 62 -5.21 9.30 -4.98
CA ASN A 62 -5.04 10.73 -4.78
C ASN A 62 -3.56 11.12 -4.56
N GLN A 63 -2.89 11.57 -5.63
CA GLN A 63 -1.54 12.15 -5.59
C GLN A 63 -1.44 13.28 -4.56
N GLU A 64 -2.53 14.05 -4.37
CA GLU A 64 -2.62 15.09 -3.36
C GLU A 64 -2.44 14.52 -1.95
N GLN A 65 -3.01 13.34 -1.68
CA GLN A 65 -2.87 12.68 -0.39
C GLN A 65 -1.44 12.16 -0.18
N ARG A 66 -0.78 11.64 -1.23
CA ARG A 66 0.64 11.24 -1.17
C ARG A 66 1.52 12.44 -0.81
N MET A 67 1.29 13.59 -1.44
CA MET A 67 2.01 14.83 -1.15
C MET A 67 1.75 15.36 0.26
N LYS A 68 0.49 15.33 0.73
CA LYS A 68 0.14 15.73 2.11
C LYS A 68 0.83 14.85 3.17
N ARG A 69 0.90 13.53 2.96
CA ARG A 69 1.62 12.62 3.86
C ARG A 69 3.12 12.91 3.86
N LYS A 70 3.73 13.08 2.68
CA LYS A 70 5.15 13.44 2.57
C LYS A 70 5.46 14.74 3.34
N LEU A 71 4.68 15.80 3.11
CA LEU A 71 4.82 17.07 3.83
C LEU A 71 4.62 16.93 5.34
N PHE A 72 3.65 16.12 5.78
CA PHE A 72 3.44 15.85 7.20
C PHE A 72 4.70 15.27 7.86
N TYR A 73 5.31 14.25 7.26
CA TYR A 73 6.52 13.63 7.82
C TYR A 73 7.73 14.59 7.79
N LEU A 74 7.92 15.34 6.69
CA LEU A 74 8.98 16.34 6.59
C LEU A 74 8.85 17.43 7.66
N ASN A 75 7.63 17.93 7.89
CA ASN A 75 7.37 18.93 8.93
C ASN A 75 7.54 18.38 10.36
N ASN A 76 7.54 17.06 10.53
CA ASN A 76 7.76 16.38 11.82
C ASN A 76 9.20 15.85 11.98
N GLY A 77 10.17 16.39 11.24
CA GLY A 77 11.60 16.12 11.45
C GLY A 77 12.15 14.89 10.73
N TYR A 78 11.36 14.26 9.86
CA TYR A 78 11.89 13.24 8.94
C TYR A 78 12.61 13.92 7.77
N THR A 79 13.61 13.25 7.23
CA THR A 79 14.34 13.67 6.03
C THR A 79 14.26 12.61 4.95
N GLU A 80 14.41 12.99 3.69
CA GLU A 80 14.53 12.01 2.61
C GLU A 80 15.80 11.19 2.78
N ALA A 81 15.69 9.87 2.62
CA ALA A 81 16.82 8.95 2.76
C ALA A 81 17.73 8.90 1.51
N GLY A 82 17.34 9.57 0.40
CA GLY A 82 18.04 9.48 -0.89
C GLY A 82 17.90 8.12 -1.58
N LEU A 83 17.03 7.26 -1.06
CA LEU A 83 16.74 5.93 -1.59
C LEU A 83 15.26 5.84 -1.94
N SER A 84 15.00 5.20 -3.06
CA SER A 84 13.66 4.83 -3.50
C SER A 84 13.57 3.32 -3.67
N VAL A 85 12.41 2.78 -3.34
CA VAL A 85 12.17 1.34 -3.40
C VAL A 85 11.11 1.09 -4.48
N GLU A 86 11.50 0.40 -5.55
CA GLU A 86 10.57 -0.14 -6.52
C GLU A 86 10.12 -1.52 -6.01
N ASP A 87 8.85 -1.59 -5.63
CA ASP A 87 8.20 -2.83 -5.26
C ASP A 87 6.97 -3.01 -6.16
N ARG A 88 6.97 -4.11 -6.94
CA ARG A 88 5.85 -4.55 -7.78
C ARG A 88 5.26 -3.48 -8.72
N GLY A 89 6.11 -2.57 -9.19
CA GLY A 89 5.74 -1.52 -10.16
C GLY A 89 5.38 -0.17 -9.52
N GLU A 90 5.34 -0.09 -8.19
CA GLU A 90 5.22 1.18 -7.46
C GLU A 90 6.59 1.59 -6.92
N THR A 91 6.88 2.89 -6.99
CA THR A 91 8.09 3.48 -6.41
C THR A 91 7.75 4.22 -5.13
N TYR A 92 8.45 3.90 -4.05
CA TYR A 92 8.28 4.49 -2.74
C TYR A 92 9.49 5.35 -2.38
N ASP A 93 9.25 6.62 -2.02
CA ASP A 93 10.25 7.48 -1.38
C ASP A 93 10.48 7.00 0.05
N MET A 94 11.74 6.79 0.46
CA MET A 94 12.06 6.52 1.85
C MET A 94 12.30 7.80 2.65
N LEU A 95 11.64 7.90 3.80
CA LEU A 95 11.86 8.94 4.80
C LEU A 95 12.49 8.33 6.05
N ILE A 96 13.47 9.01 6.63
CA ILE A 96 14.19 8.57 7.83
C ILE A 96 14.14 9.65 8.90
N SER A 97 14.00 9.25 10.16
CA SER A 97 14.12 10.14 11.31
C SER A 97 15.56 10.11 11.82
N GLY A 98 16.41 10.99 11.27
CA GLY A 98 17.81 11.14 11.68
C GLY A 98 18.75 10.07 11.11
N GLY A 99 20.02 10.44 10.92
CA GLY A 99 21.03 9.57 10.32
C GLY A 99 20.83 9.34 8.81
N THR A 100 21.49 8.31 8.30
CA THR A 100 21.41 7.89 6.90
C THR A 100 21.26 6.38 6.86
N ILE A 101 20.44 5.86 5.94
CA ILE A 101 20.32 4.42 5.73
C ILE A 101 20.90 4.05 4.36
N GLY A 102 21.74 3.03 4.32
CA GLY A 102 22.28 2.46 3.09
C GLY A 102 21.39 1.36 2.51
N LYS A 103 21.54 1.07 1.22
CA LYS A 103 20.81 -0.02 0.53
C LYS A 103 20.92 -1.38 1.24
N GLU A 104 22.13 -1.76 1.65
CA GLU A 104 22.37 -3.04 2.34
C GLU A 104 21.78 -3.08 3.75
N GLU A 105 21.76 -1.95 4.45
CA GLU A 105 21.15 -1.85 5.76
C GLU A 105 19.63 -1.96 5.67
N TYR A 106 19.01 -1.29 4.69
CA TYR A 106 17.61 -1.46 4.37
C TYR A 106 17.27 -2.90 3.96
N ARG A 107 18.11 -3.53 3.13
CA ARG A 107 17.95 -4.94 2.74
C ARG A 107 17.98 -5.87 3.97
N LYS A 108 18.92 -5.67 4.89
CA LYS A 108 18.99 -6.42 6.16
C LYS A 108 17.75 -6.20 7.02
N LEU A 109 17.26 -4.97 7.11
CA LEU A 109 16.02 -4.64 7.81
C LEU A 109 14.83 -5.40 7.23
N LEU A 110 14.68 -5.44 5.90
CA LEU A 110 13.62 -6.21 5.26
C LEU A 110 13.75 -7.70 5.57
N ILE A 111 14.94 -8.31 5.38
CA ILE A 111 15.17 -9.72 5.72
C ILE A 111 14.81 -10.01 7.18
N PHE A 112 15.13 -9.10 8.10
CA PHE A 112 14.79 -9.22 9.51
C PHE A 112 13.27 -9.18 9.74
N MET A 113 12.54 -8.27 9.08
CA MET A 113 11.10 -8.09 9.25
C MET A 113 10.25 -9.20 8.64
N MET A 114 10.56 -9.65 7.42
CA MET A 114 9.74 -10.63 6.68
C MET A 114 10.33 -12.05 6.67
N GLY A 115 11.58 -12.23 7.08
CA GLY A 115 12.28 -13.51 7.06
C GLY A 115 12.86 -13.86 5.70
N LYS A 116 13.95 -14.65 5.72
CA LYS A 116 14.74 -15.00 4.52
C LYS A 116 13.94 -15.70 3.42
N PHE A 117 12.99 -16.56 3.80
CA PHE A 117 12.17 -17.32 2.84
C PHE A 117 11.23 -16.40 2.05
N LEU A 118 10.54 -15.49 2.74
CA LEU A 118 9.60 -14.56 2.09
C LEU A 118 10.34 -13.47 1.31
N PHE A 119 11.46 -12.99 1.84
CA PHE A 119 12.32 -12.02 1.16
C PHE A 119 12.84 -12.57 -0.18
N TRP A 120 13.26 -13.84 -0.23
CA TRP A 120 13.72 -14.46 -1.48
C TRP A 120 12.63 -14.47 -2.56
N PHE A 121 11.36 -14.61 -2.17
CA PHE A 121 10.23 -14.60 -3.09
C PHE A 121 9.76 -13.19 -3.48
N MET A 122 10.09 -12.16 -2.70
CA MET A 122 9.53 -10.81 -2.82
C MET A 122 10.57 -9.69 -2.75
N GLU A 123 11.82 -9.95 -3.14
CA GLU A 123 12.89 -8.97 -3.01
C GLU A 123 12.56 -7.68 -3.78
N PRO A 124 12.42 -6.52 -3.09
CA PRO A 124 12.16 -5.26 -3.76
C PRO A 124 13.45 -4.67 -4.33
N LYS A 125 13.33 -3.92 -5.43
CA LYS A 125 14.47 -3.25 -6.05
C LYS A 125 14.71 -1.91 -5.39
N VAL A 126 15.86 -1.75 -4.75
CA VAL A 126 16.28 -0.46 -4.20
C VAL A 126 17.06 0.32 -5.25
N VAL A 127 16.57 1.51 -5.60
CA VAL A 127 17.17 2.47 -6.53
C VAL A 127 17.55 3.76 -5.79
N LEU A 128 18.49 4.52 -6.34
CA LEU A 128 18.79 5.85 -5.82
C LEU A 128 17.70 6.82 -6.30
N ASN A 129 17.27 7.72 -5.42
CA ASN A 129 16.39 8.81 -5.85
C ASN A 129 17.23 9.82 -6.67
N PRO A 130 16.81 10.23 -7.88
CA PRO A 130 17.51 11.25 -8.65
C PRO A 130 17.47 12.63 -7.99
#